data_AF-A0AAP0JTB1-F1
#
_entry.id   AF-A0AAP0JTB1-F1
#
_cell.length_a   1.000
_cell.length_b   1.000
_cell.length_c   1.000
_cell.angle_alpha   90.00
_cell.angle_beta   90.00
_cell.angle_gamma   90.00
#
_symmetry.space_group_name_H-M   'P 1'
#
loop_
_entity.id
_entity.type
_entity.pdbx_description
1 polymer ?
#
loop_
_entity_poly.entity_id
_entity_poly.type
_entity_poly.pdbx_seq_one_letter_code
_entity_poly.pdbx_strand_id
1 'polypeptide(L)'
;MFVVSSDVHFMAIQSADWKAARAYKESGAIYRGRIEGTNAGGLLVRFYSLIGFLPYPLLSPSHSCIAADKPIQDIAKDLVGSRISVKVIQAREENRKLIFSEKEAVWSHFSGKIKVGDVFDARVGSVEDFGAFVHLRFPDGYYHITGLVHVSEVSWDFVQDVRDVLKAGDEVRVKVKEIDREKMRVTLSIKLLEDDPLFETLDKVIPQDNKFGSDTSEMAESLNIEPLPGLDNICKELLEEEGISDVRICRQGFEKRVVSQDLQLWLSNAPATNNRFTLLARAGRQVQEVQLTTTLDQEGIKKALQKVLERVP
;
A
#
# COMPACT_ATOMS: atom_id res chain seq x y z
N MET A 1 -1.32 67.18 16.64
CA MET A 1 -2.32 66.11 16.89
C MET A 1 -2.62 65.41 15.57
N PHE A 2 -1.79 64.46 15.14
CA PHE A 2 -2.03 63.65 13.92
C PHE A 2 -1.31 62.29 14.07
N VAL A 3 -1.82 61.41 14.94
CA VAL A 3 -1.33 60.02 15.08
C VAL A 3 -2.52 59.05 15.22
N VAL A 4 -3.62 59.30 14.52
CA VAL A 4 -4.83 58.44 14.59
C VAL A 4 -5.19 57.85 13.21
N SER A 5 -4.67 58.42 12.11
CA SER A 5 -5.07 58.02 10.75
C SER A 5 -4.37 56.73 10.27
N SER A 6 -3.15 56.45 10.76
CA SER A 6 -2.36 55.28 10.40
C SER A 6 -2.96 53.98 10.95
N ASP A 7 -3.47 54.01 12.18
CA ASP A 7 -3.99 52.83 12.89
C ASP A 7 -5.32 52.33 12.30
N VAL A 8 -6.22 53.23 11.91
CA VAL A 8 -7.52 52.83 11.32
C VAL A 8 -7.32 52.15 9.97
N HIS A 9 -6.34 52.61 9.17
CA HIS A 9 -6.02 51.99 7.90
C HIS A 9 -5.36 50.62 8.08
N PHE A 10 -4.46 50.49 9.06
CA PHE A 10 -3.82 49.22 9.39
C PHE A 10 -4.82 48.18 9.93
N MET A 11 -5.79 48.62 10.75
CA MET A 11 -6.88 47.77 11.23
C MET A 11 -7.83 47.33 10.11
N ALA A 12 -8.12 48.20 9.15
CA ALA A 12 -8.94 47.85 7.97
C ALA A 12 -8.24 46.81 7.08
N ILE A 13 -6.93 46.96 6.85
CA ILE A 13 -6.11 45.99 6.11
C ILE A 13 -6.09 44.64 6.83
N GLN A 14 -5.86 44.64 8.15
CA GLN A 14 -5.86 43.38 8.92
C GLN A 14 -7.23 42.68 8.89
N SER A 15 -8.34 43.42 9.00
CA SER A 15 -9.68 42.81 8.92
C SER A 15 -9.95 42.22 7.53
N ALA A 16 -9.49 42.88 6.46
CA ALA A 16 -9.55 42.34 5.11
C ALA A 16 -8.72 41.05 4.97
N ASP A 17 -7.51 41.03 5.54
CA ASP A 17 -6.64 39.85 5.52
C ASP A 17 -7.20 38.68 6.34
N TRP A 18 -7.91 38.95 7.45
CA TRP A 18 -8.64 37.91 8.20
C TRP A 18 -9.81 37.34 7.42
N LYS A 19 -10.52 38.16 6.66
CA LYS A 19 -11.55 37.69 5.72
C LYS A 19 -10.93 36.83 4.62
N ALA A 20 -9.78 37.25 4.08
CA ALA A 20 -9.04 36.46 3.11
C ALA A 20 -8.61 35.11 3.73
N ALA A 21 -8.03 35.11 4.94
CA ALA A 21 -7.62 33.87 5.62
C ALA A 21 -8.80 32.90 5.81
N ARG A 22 -9.98 33.41 6.17
CA ARG A 22 -11.21 32.61 6.26
C ARG A 22 -11.65 32.07 4.90
N ALA A 23 -11.59 32.87 3.85
CA ALA A 23 -11.89 32.41 2.50
C ALA A 23 -10.91 31.32 2.04
N TYR A 24 -9.61 31.42 2.37
CA TYR A 24 -8.62 30.37 2.10
C TYR A 24 -8.90 29.08 2.87
N LYS A 25 -9.40 29.19 4.11
CA LYS A 25 -9.83 28.04 4.90
C LYS A 25 -11.03 27.33 4.25
N GLU A 26 -12.05 28.08 3.84
CA GLU A 26 -13.29 27.54 3.27
C GLU A 26 -13.08 26.97 1.85
N SER A 27 -12.35 27.69 1.00
CA SER A 27 -11.99 27.22 -0.35
C SER A 27 -10.95 26.10 -0.32
N GLY A 28 -10.24 25.95 0.79
CA GLY A 28 -9.13 25.02 0.93
C GLY A 28 -7.94 25.33 0.00
N ALA A 29 -7.79 26.58 -0.43
CA ALA A 29 -6.76 27.02 -1.34
C ALA A 29 -5.35 26.92 -0.73
N ILE A 30 -4.37 26.59 -1.57
CA ILE A 30 -2.96 26.53 -1.17
C ILE A 30 -2.36 27.92 -1.28
N TYR A 31 -1.79 28.41 -0.20
CA TYR A 31 -1.09 29.68 -0.13
C TYR A 31 0.42 29.46 -0.09
N ARG A 32 1.18 30.21 -0.90
CA ARG A 32 2.65 30.20 -0.85
C ARG A 32 3.15 31.35 0.01
N GLY A 33 3.46 31.04 1.27
CA GLY A 33 3.92 32.01 2.26
C GLY A 33 5.42 32.00 2.44
N ARG A 34 6.00 33.15 2.81
CA ARG A 34 7.40 33.23 3.25
C ARG A 34 7.47 32.97 4.76
N ILE A 35 8.49 32.20 5.17
CA ILE A 35 8.78 31.98 6.59
C ILE A 35 9.54 33.21 7.11
N GLU A 36 8.94 33.91 8.07
CA GLU A 36 9.54 35.09 8.72
C GLU A 36 10.44 34.70 9.88
N GLY A 37 10.16 33.58 10.53
CA GLY A 37 10.93 33.13 11.67
C GLY A 37 10.47 31.77 12.19
N THR A 38 11.07 31.37 13.30
CA THR A 38 10.78 30.11 14.00
C THR A 38 10.65 30.37 15.50
N ASN A 39 9.88 29.54 16.20
CA ASN A 39 9.77 29.53 17.64
C ASN A 39 9.93 28.09 18.18
N ALA A 40 9.82 27.91 19.50
CA ALA A 40 9.99 26.60 20.14
C ALA A 40 8.97 25.51 19.68
N GLY A 41 7.87 25.90 19.03
CA GLY A 41 6.79 24.98 18.62
C GLY A 41 6.53 24.89 17.12
N GLY A 42 7.16 25.72 16.28
CA GLY A 42 6.88 25.78 14.84
C GLY A 42 7.49 26.96 14.10
N LEU A 43 6.98 27.21 12.89
CA LEU A 43 7.38 28.28 11.99
C LEU A 43 6.36 29.41 11.97
N LEU A 44 6.83 30.64 11.79
CA LEU A 44 6.01 31.83 11.57
C LEU A 44 5.97 32.11 10.07
N VAL A 45 4.78 32.01 9.48
CA VAL A 45 4.55 32.20 8.04
C VAL A 45 3.78 33.49 7.83
N ARG A 46 4.32 34.38 6.99
CA ARG A 46 3.64 35.62 6.62
C ARG A 46 2.48 35.32 5.67
N PHE A 47 1.32 35.88 5.99
CA PHE A 47 0.11 35.84 5.17
C PHE A 47 -0.42 37.27 5.02
N TYR A 48 -0.08 37.90 3.89
CA TYR A 48 -0.32 39.33 3.66
C TYR A 48 0.26 40.19 4.81
N SER A 49 -0.57 40.97 5.53
CA SER A 49 -0.14 41.74 6.70
C SER A 49 -0.15 40.94 8.01
N LEU A 50 -0.69 39.72 7.99
CA LEU A 50 -0.80 38.84 9.16
C LEU A 50 0.39 37.89 9.27
N ILE A 51 0.66 37.44 10.49
CA ILE A 51 1.60 36.36 10.77
C ILE A 51 0.78 35.20 11.31
N GLY A 52 0.89 34.05 10.66
CA GLY A 52 0.33 32.81 11.18
C GLY A 52 1.40 31.83 11.61
N PHE A 53 0.96 30.79 12.30
CA PHE A 53 1.79 29.80 12.92
C PHE A 53 1.63 28.45 12.23
N LEU A 54 2.75 27.80 11.92
CA LEU A 54 2.82 26.46 11.36
C LEU A 54 3.51 25.54 12.38
N PRO A 55 2.73 24.77 13.16
CA PRO A 55 3.25 23.83 14.15
C PRO A 55 4.18 22.78 13.52
N TYR A 56 5.23 22.36 14.24
CA TYR A 56 6.13 21.29 13.79
C TYR A 56 5.41 19.99 13.37
N PRO A 57 4.38 19.51 14.09
CA PRO A 57 3.65 18.30 13.68
C PRO A 57 2.91 18.43 12.34
N LEU A 58 2.69 19.65 11.85
CA LEU A 58 2.00 19.96 10.59
C LEU A 58 2.99 20.31 9.45
N LEU A 59 4.29 20.25 9.71
CA LEU A 59 5.32 20.30 8.68
C LEU A 59 5.39 18.99 7.89
N SER A 60 5.75 19.09 6.62
CA SER A 60 5.94 17.92 5.78
C SER A 60 7.09 17.03 6.33
N PRO A 61 6.88 15.71 6.44
CA PRO A 61 7.92 14.79 6.91
C PRO A 61 9.13 14.73 5.95
N SER A 62 9.01 15.26 4.72
CA SER A 62 10.14 15.43 3.80
C SER A 62 11.35 16.12 4.45
N HIS A 63 11.11 17.15 5.26
CA HIS A 63 12.20 17.89 5.90
C HIS A 63 12.89 17.08 7.01
N SER A 64 12.14 16.29 7.77
CA SER A 64 12.71 15.40 8.80
C SER A 64 13.40 14.16 8.21
N CYS A 65 12.92 13.64 7.07
CA CYS A 65 13.48 12.44 6.46
C CYS A 65 14.83 12.68 5.74
N ILE A 66 15.06 13.89 5.22
CA ILE A 66 16.31 14.27 4.54
C ILE A 66 17.44 14.55 5.53
N ALA A 67 17.11 15.07 6.72
CA ALA A 67 18.08 15.47 7.74
C ALA A 67 17.80 14.75 9.07
N ALA A 68 17.82 13.41 9.04
CA ALA A 68 17.49 12.56 10.19
C ALA A 68 18.36 12.82 11.45
N ASP A 69 19.54 13.41 11.29
CA ASP A 69 20.50 13.67 12.37
C ASP A 69 20.43 15.09 12.98
N LYS A 70 19.56 15.97 12.47
CA LYS A 70 19.44 17.35 12.98
C LYS A 70 18.16 17.54 13.79
N PRO A 71 18.21 18.26 14.93
CA PRO A 71 17.00 18.62 15.66
C PRO A 71 16.09 19.48 14.77
N ILE A 72 14.78 19.29 14.90
CA ILE A 72 13.76 19.99 14.10
C ILE A 72 13.89 21.53 14.18
N GLN A 73 14.44 22.04 15.28
CA GLN A 73 14.70 23.46 15.50
C GLN A 73 15.77 24.02 14.56
N ASP A 74 16.80 23.24 14.21
CA ASP A 74 17.86 23.70 13.32
C ASP A 74 17.40 23.63 11.86
N ILE A 75 16.64 22.58 11.50
CA ILE A 75 15.96 22.50 10.20
C ILE A 75 15.02 23.71 10.03
N ALA A 76 14.29 24.07 11.08
CA ALA A 76 13.38 25.21 11.08
C ALA A 76 14.10 26.56 10.88
N LYS A 77 15.29 26.73 11.45
CA LYS A 77 16.12 27.93 11.22
C LYS A 77 16.60 28.02 9.77
N ASP A 78 17.03 26.89 9.19
CA ASP A 78 17.49 26.83 7.80
C ASP A 78 16.36 27.16 6.79
N LEU A 79 15.10 26.93 7.18
CA LEU A 79 13.93 27.25 6.38
C LEU A 79 13.49 28.73 6.46
N VAL A 80 14.03 29.52 7.40
CA VAL A 80 13.67 30.94 7.53
C VAL A 80 14.06 31.71 6.26
N GLY A 81 13.14 32.52 5.74
CA GLY A 81 13.31 33.27 4.49
C GLY A 81 12.88 32.51 3.23
N SER A 82 12.74 31.19 3.33
CA SER A 82 12.22 30.33 2.25
C SER A 82 10.70 30.48 2.09
N ARG A 83 10.20 30.09 0.90
CA ARG A 83 8.77 30.06 0.60
C ARG A 83 8.25 28.63 0.72
N ILE A 84 7.18 28.46 1.50
CA ILE A 84 6.53 27.17 1.76
C ILE A 84 5.08 27.23 1.27
N SER A 85 4.59 26.10 0.75
CA SER A 85 3.18 25.97 0.34
C SER A 85 2.38 25.45 1.53
N VAL A 86 1.42 26.25 2.01
CA VAL A 86 0.63 25.95 3.21
C VAL A 86 -0.85 26.14 2.95
N LYS A 87 -1.67 25.42 3.70
CA LYS A 87 -3.13 25.56 3.72
C LYS A 87 -3.57 26.12 5.07
N VAL A 88 -4.61 26.94 5.08
CA VAL A 88 -5.18 27.49 6.32
C VAL A 88 -6.08 26.44 6.96
N ILE A 89 -5.71 25.95 8.14
CA ILE A 89 -6.57 25.06 8.93
C ILE A 89 -7.51 25.88 9.81
N GLN A 90 -6.96 26.89 10.47
CA GLN A 90 -7.68 27.66 11.46
C GLN A 90 -7.40 29.14 11.28
N ALA A 91 -8.45 29.93 11.12
CA ALA A 91 -8.39 31.38 11.13
C ALA A 91 -9.42 31.90 12.14
N ARG A 92 -8.95 32.43 13.28
CA ARG A 92 -9.80 33.08 14.28
C ARG A 92 -9.31 34.51 14.51
N GLU A 93 -10.13 35.48 14.15
CA GLU A 93 -9.80 36.91 14.26
C GLU A 93 -9.80 37.39 15.71
N GLU A 94 -10.74 36.91 16.54
CA GLU A 94 -10.89 37.27 17.96
C GLU A 94 -9.59 37.13 18.76
N ASN A 95 -8.94 35.96 18.61
CA ASN A 95 -7.68 35.64 19.30
C ASN A 95 -6.47 35.80 18.37
N ARG A 96 -6.66 36.39 17.19
CA ARG A 96 -5.66 36.53 16.12
C ARG A 96 -4.87 35.24 15.86
N LYS A 97 -5.56 34.10 15.90
CA LYS A 97 -4.98 32.78 15.76
C LYS A 97 -5.14 32.28 14.33
N LEU A 98 -4.04 32.31 13.58
CA LEU A 98 -3.94 31.76 12.23
C LEU A 98 -3.00 30.56 12.26
N ILE A 99 -3.53 29.37 11.97
CA ILE A 99 -2.76 28.13 11.90
C ILE A 99 -2.73 27.62 10.46
N PHE A 100 -1.51 27.33 10.03
CA PHE A 100 -1.20 26.75 8.74
C PHE A 100 -0.84 25.27 8.86
N SER A 101 -0.97 24.55 7.75
CA SER A 101 -0.45 23.19 7.58
C SER A 101 0.15 23.02 6.21
N GLU A 102 1.41 22.57 6.20
CA GLU A 102 2.09 22.16 4.98
C GLU A 102 1.62 20.76 4.57
N LYS A 103 1.45 19.85 5.55
CA LYS A 103 0.97 18.48 5.30
C LYS A 103 -0.33 18.47 4.49
N GLU A 104 -1.28 19.35 4.80
CA GLU A 104 -2.55 19.40 4.06
C GLU A 104 -2.39 19.97 2.64
N ALA A 105 -1.48 20.93 2.43
CA ALA A 105 -1.22 21.48 1.11
C ALA A 105 -0.59 20.40 0.21
N VAL A 106 0.38 19.67 0.76
CA VAL A 106 1.03 18.53 0.11
C VAL A 106 0.01 17.42 -0.17
N TRP A 107 -0.79 17.02 0.83
CA TRP A 107 -1.86 16.04 0.64
C TRP A 107 -2.82 16.44 -0.49
N SER A 108 -3.27 17.70 -0.52
CA SER A 108 -4.19 18.18 -1.57
C SER A 108 -3.57 18.07 -2.98
N HIS A 109 -2.25 18.23 -3.08
CA HIS A 109 -1.53 18.13 -4.35
C HIS A 109 -1.23 16.68 -4.78
N PHE A 110 -0.90 15.79 -3.82
CA PHE A 110 -0.44 14.43 -4.10
C PHE A 110 -1.53 13.35 -3.96
N SER A 111 -2.64 13.64 -3.27
CA SER A 111 -3.76 12.69 -3.09
C SER A 111 -4.40 12.24 -4.40
N GLY A 112 -4.39 13.09 -5.43
CA GLY A 112 -4.85 12.74 -6.78
C GLY A 112 -3.90 11.81 -7.54
N LYS A 113 -2.63 11.72 -7.11
CA LYS A 113 -1.61 10.88 -7.75
C LYS A 113 -1.55 9.47 -7.18
N ILE A 114 -2.08 9.23 -5.98
CA ILE A 114 -2.12 7.90 -5.36
C ILE A 114 -3.44 7.20 -5.74
N LYS A 115 -3.33 5.94 -6.16
CA LYS A 115 -4.46 5.03 -6.34
C LYS A 115 -4.36 3.82 -5.41
N VAL A 116 -5.51 3.21 -5.13
CA VAL A 116 -5.56 1.93 -4.40
C VAL A 116 -4.89 0.87 -5.26
N GLY A 117 -4.03 0.05 -4.64
CA GLY A 117 -3.22 -0.96 -5.30
C GLY A 117 -1.82 -0.50 -5.70
N ASP A 118 -1.53 0.79 -5.68
CA ASP A 118 -0.20 1.30 -6.00
C ASP A 118 0.83 0.84 -4.95
N VAL A 119 2.05 0.60 -5.41
CA VAL A 119 3.18 0.18 -4.58
C VAL A 119 4.17 1.32 -4.47
N PHE A 120 4.56 1.66 -3.24
CA PHE A 120 5.52 2.70 -2.94
C PHE A 120 6.63 2.18 -2.02
N ASP A 121 7.83 2.71 -2.21
CA ASP A 121 8.85 2.63 -1.16
C ASP A 121 8.47 3.61 -0.05
N ALA A 122 8.63 3.22 1.19
CA ALA A 122 8.25 4.02 2.34
C ALA A 122 9.33 3.93 3.42
N ARG A 123 9.36 4.95 4.28
CA ARG A 123 10.22 4.97 5.47
C ARG A 123 9.37 4.99 6.73
N VAL A 124 9.65 4.11 7.67
CA VAL A 124 8.97 4.06 8.95
C VAL A 124 9.34 5.32 9.74
N GLY A 125 8.35 6.12 10.09
CA GLY A 125 8.53 7.33 10.91
C GLY A 125 8.46 6.99 12.39
N SER A 126 7.32 6.44 12.83
CA SER A 126 7.10 6.03 14.21
C SER A 126 6.30 4.72 14.28
N VAL A 127 6.52 3.95 15.34
CA VAL A 127 5.87 2.66 15.58
C VAL A 127 5.11 2.71 16.89
N GLU A 128 3.82 2.42 16.82
CA GLU A 128 2.86 2.36 17.93
C GLU A 128 2.33 0.93 18.08
N ASP A 129 1.69 0.65 19.22
CA ASP A 129 1.21 -0.70 19.55
C ASP A 129 0.15 -1.23 18.56
N PHE A 130 -0.62 -0.32 17.94
CA PHE A 130 -1.67 -0.67 16.96
C PHE A 130 -1.18 -0.65 15.50
N GLY A 131 0.04 -0.18 15.24
CA GLY A 131 0.54 -0.04 13.87
C GLY A 131 1.75 0.88 13.71
N ALA A 132 2.21 1.03 12.48
CA ALA A 132 3.36 1.87 12.13
C ALA A 132 2.93 3.03 11.22
N PHE A 133 3.39 4.23 11.53
CA PHE A 133 3.29 5.38 10.64
C PHE A 133 4.47 5.35 9.67
N VAL A 134 4.15 5.29 8.39
CA VAL A 134 5.15 5.21 7.32
C VAL A 134 4.97 6.39 6.37
N HIS A 135 6.08 6.94 5.91
CA HIS A 135 6.10 8.04 4.96
C HIS A 135 6.39 7.49 3.56
N LEU A 136 5.50 7.75 2.60
CA LEU A 136 5.62 7.28 1.22
C LEU A 136 6.63 8.11 0.44
N ARG A 137 7.60 7.46 -0.18
CA ARG A 137 8.58 8.06 -1.09
C ARG A 137 7.95 8.20 -2.47
N PHE A 138 7.89 9.43 -2.97
CA PHE A 138 7.41 9.73 -4.31
C PHE A 138 8.54 9.67 -5.34
N PRO A 139 8.23 9.59 -6.64
CA PRO A 139 9.22 9.60 -7.72
C PRO A 139 10.17 10.80 -7.67
N ASP A 140 9.72 11.90 -7.06
CA ASP A 140 10.51 13.13 -6.86
C ASP A 140 11.59 12.98 -5.75
N GLY A 141 11.65 11.83 -5.08
CA GLY A 141 12.59 11.53 -3.99
C GLY A 141 12.17 12.04 -2.61
N TYR A 142 11.02 12.70 -2.52
CA TYR A 142 10.51 13.32 -1.28
C TYR A 142 9.37 12.52 -0.64
N TYR A 143 9.19 12.74 0.66
CA TYR A 143 8.18 12.07 1.49
C TYR A 143 6.97 12.98 1.73
N HIS A 144 5.96 12.86 0.88
CA HIS A 144 4.83 13.79 0.86
C HIS A 144 3.63 13.34 1.67
N ILE A 145 3.40 12.03 1.72
CA ILE A 145 2.19 11.44 2.32
C ILE A 145 2.60 10.48 3.42
N THR A 146 1.90 10.57 4.55
CA THR A 146 2.03 9.62 5.65
C THR A 146 0.84 8.67 5.61
N GLY A 147 1.11 7.38 5.67
CA GLY A 147 0.09 6.36 5.83
C GLY A 147 0.30 5.56 7.12
N LEU A 148 -0.74 4.83 7.48
CA LEU A 148 -0.75 3.94 8.63
C LEU A 148 -0.76 2.50 8.13
N VAL A 149 0.18 1.71 8.59
CA VAL A 149 0.16 0.25 8.46
C VAL A 149 -0.39 -0.30 9.77
N HIS A 150 -1.54 -0.96 9.72
CA HIS A 150 -2.11 -1.61 10.90
C HIS A 150 -1.30 -2.87 11.24
N VAL A 151 -1.23 -3.27 12.52
CA VAL A 151 -0.49 -4.48 12.94
C VAL A 151 -0.86 -5.74 12.13
N SER A 152 -2.14 -5.90 11.78
CA SER A 152 -2.63 -7.01 10.95
C SER A 152 -2.20 -6.98 9.49
N GLU A 153 -1.63 -5.87 9.04
CA GLU A 153 -1.17 -5.61 7.68
C GLU A 153 0.37 -5.56 7.59
N VAL A 154 1.06 -5.72 8.72
CA VAL A 154 2.53 -5.75 8.79
C VAL A 154 3.08 -7.10 8.32
N SER A 155 2.50 -8.20 8.80
CA SER A 155 2.91 -9.56 8.44
C SER A 155 1.71 -10.50 8.44
N TRP A 156 1.85 -11.65 7.77
CA TRP A 156 0.91 -12.77 7.86
C TRP A 156 1.03 -13.52 9.21
N ASP A 157 2.17 -13.41 9.88
CA ASP A 157 2.41 -14.04 11.19
C ASP A 157 1.69 -13.27 12.32
N PHE A 158 1.37 -13.96 13.41
CA PHE A 158 0.84 -13.31 14.61
C PHE A 158 1.95 -12.50 15.28
N VAL A 159 1.94 -11.18 15.04
CA VAL A 159 2.88 -10.24 15.63
C VAL A 159 2.26 -9.66 16.90
N GLN A 160 2.87 -9.98 18.05
CA GLN A 160 2.39 -9.49 19.35
C GLN A 160 2.77 -8.02 19.59
N ASP A 161 3.92 -7.58 19.05
CA ASP A 161 4.36 -6.17 19.06
C ASP A 161 4.94 -5.80 17.69
N VAL A 162 4.43 -4.71 17.10
CA VAL A 162 4.89 -4.20 15.80
C VAL A 162 6.37 -3.82 15.83
N ARG A 163 6.90 -3.43 17.01
CA ARG A 163 8.29 -3.01 17.19
C ARG A 163 9.30 -4.12 17.00
N ASP A 164 8.89 -5.38 17.11
CA ASP A 164 9.74 -6.53 16.85
C ASP A 164 9.99 -6.73 15.34
N VAL A 165 9.08 -6.24 14.50
CA VAL A 165 9.09 -6.44 13.05
C VAL A 165 9.48 -5.18 12.29
N LEU A 166 9.09 -4.00 12.79
CA LEU A 166 9.37 -2.71 12.17
C LEU A 166 10.05 -1.77 13.17
N LYS A 167 11.14 -1.13 12.75
CA LYS A 167 11.81 -0.10 13.55
C LYS A 167 11.65 1.28 12.92
N ALA A 168 11.59 2.30 13.76
CA ALA A 168 11.60 3.69 13.29
C ALA A 168 12.88 3.96 12.50
N GLY A 169 12.72 4.49 11.29
CA GLY A 169 13.80 4.76 10.35
C GLY A 169 13.97 3.73 9.24
N ASP A 170 13.37 2.53 9.37
CA ASP A 170 13.50 1.46 8.37
C ASP A 170 12.86 1.83 7.03
N GLU A 171 13.48 1.39 5.93
CA GLU A 171 12.87 1.48 4.60
C GLU A 171 12.10 0.18 4.30
N VAL A 172 10.80 0.32 4.02
CA VAL A 172 9.89 -0.77 3.71
C VAL A 172 9.12 -0.47 2.44
N ARG A 173 8.82 -1.48 1.65
CA ARG A 173 7.84 -1.33 0.57
C ARG A 173 6.45 -1.43 1.20
N VAL A 174 5.49 -0.65 0.70
CA VAL A 174 4.07 -0.74 1.07
C VAL A 174 3.14 -0.66 -0.14
N LYS A 175 2.00 -1.34 -0.06
CA LYS A 175 0.90 -1.23 -1.02
C LYS A 175 -0.25 -0.43 -0.43
N VAL A 176 -0.87 0.40 -1.27
CA VAL A 176 -2.04 1.18 -0.88
C VAL A 176 -3.27 0.29 -0.81
N LYS A 177 -3.81 0.08 0.39
CA LYS A 177 -5.03 -0.70 0.60
C LYS A 177 -6.28 0.16 0.50
N GLU A 178 -6.26 1.33 1.13
CA GLU A 178 -7.41 2.23 1.18
C GLU A 178 -6.95 3.68 1.31
N ILE A 179 -7.71 4.61 0.74
CA ILE A 179 -7.45 6.05 0.80
C ILE A 179 -8.70 6.75 1.32
N ASP A 180 -8.63 7.25 2.55
CA ASP A 180 -9.65 8.12 3.14
C ASP A 180 -9.28 9.57 2.85
N ARG A 181 -9.93 10.15 1.84
CA ARG A 181 -9.69 11.55 1.42
C ARG A 181 -10.31 12.56 2.37
N GLU A 182 -11.36 12.20 3.10
CA GLU A 182 -12.02 13.09 4.05
C GLU A 182 -11.16 13.28 5.30
N LYS A 183 -10.60 12.18 5.82
CA LYS A 183 -9.72 12.20 7.01
C LYS A 183 -8.25 12.42 6.66
N MET A 184 -7.91 12.52 5.38
CA MET A 184 -6.54 12.64 4.88
C MET A 184 -5.63 11.50 5.37
N ARG A 185 -6.12 10.26 5.31
CA ARG A 185 -5.43 9.06 5.78
C ARG A 185 -5.27 8.05 4.67
N VAL A 186 -4.09 7.46 4.56
CA VAL A 186 -3.86 6.29 3.70
C VAL A 186 -3.65 5.07 4.58
N THR A 187 -4.43 4.03 4.36
CA THR A 187 -4.20 2.71 4.96
C THR A 187 -3.29 1.92 4.02
N LEU A 188 -2.17 1.49 4.56
CA LEU A 188 -1.11 0.81 3.83
C LEU A 188 -0.97 -0.62 4.34
N SER A 189 -0.47 -1.48 3.47
CA SER A 189 -0.22 -2.88 3.80
C SER A 189 1.14 -3.32 3.27
N ILE A 190 1.94 -3.93 4.12
CA ILE A 190 3.20 -4.58 3.74
C ILE A 190 2.87 -5.99 3.23
N LYS A 191 1.93 -6.66 3.90
CA LYS A 191 1.41 -7.99 3.57
C LYS A 191 0.92 -8.13 2.12
N LEU A 192 0.23 -7.13 1.59
CA LEU A 192 -0.31 -7.16 0.22
C LEU A 192 0.74 -6.98 -0.90
N LEU A 193 2.02 -6.78 -0.53
CA LEU A 193 3.13 -6.75 -1.48
C LEU A 193 3.78 -8.10 -1.73
N GLU A 194 3.59 -9.04 -0.82
CA GLU A 194 3.92 -10.42 -1.11
C GLU A 194 2.92 -10.84 -2.19
N ASP A 195 3.43 -10.93 -3.43
CA ASP A 195 2.72 -11.61 -4.50
C ASP A 195 2.28 -12.97 -3.96
N ASP A 196 1.03 -13.33 -4.24
CA ASP A 196 0.43 -14.59 -3.84
C ASP A 196 1.49 -15.72 -3.99
N PRO A 197 1.85 -16.46 -2.92
CA PRO A 197 2.96 -17.43 -2.94
C PRO A 197 2.83 -18.52 -4.02
N LEU A 198 1.67 -18.62 -4.67
CA LEU A 198 1.45 -19.39 -5.88
C LEU A 198 2.28 -18.97 -7.09
N PHE A 199 2.59 -17.68 -7.28
CA PHE A 199 3.35 -17.24 -8.44
C PHE A 199 4.85 -17.52 -8.31
N GLU A 200 5.42 -17.45 -7.10
CA GLU A 200 6.83 -17.83 -6.91
C GLU A 200 7.06 -19.34 -7.00
N THR A 201 6.07 -20.18 -6.64
CA THR A 201 6.18 -21.64 -6.79
C THR A 201 6.09 -22.08 -8.25
N LEU A 202 5.38 -21.33 -9.10
CA LEU A 202 5.32 -21.57 -10.55
C LEU A 202 6.70 -21.49 -11.22
N ASP A 203 7.55 -20.54 -10.83
CA ASP A 203 8.87 -20.36 -11.47
C ASP A 203 10.03 -21.06 -10.74
N LYS A 204 9.99 -21.20 -9.40
CA LYS A 204 11.13 -21.76 -8.63
C LYS A 204 11.08 -23.28 -8.44
N VAL A 205 9.90 -23.91 -8.53
CA VAL A 205 9.74 -25.38 -8.36
C VAL A 205 9.57 -26.10 -9.70
N ILE A 206 9.30 -25.37 -10.79
CA ILE A 206 9.12 -25.95 -12.13
C ILE A 206 10.32 -25.56 -13.01
N PRO A 207 11.39 -26.37 -13.07
CA PRO A 207 12.27 -26.28 -14.21
C PRO A 207 11.44 -26.56 -15.47
N GLN A 208 11.42 -25.58 -16.38
CA GLN A 208 11.00 -25.75 -17.77
C GLN A 208 12.00 -26.71 -18.44
N ASP A 209 11.87 -28.02 -18.19
CA ASP A 209 12.62 -29.01 -18.97
C ASP A 209 11.96 -29.15 -20.33
N ASN A 210 12.28 -28.17 -21.17
CA ASN A 210 12.11 -28.25 -22.62
C ASN A 210 13.19 -29.19 -23.16
N LYS A 211 12.96 -30.51 -23.05
CA LYS A 211 13.67 -31.52 -23.83
C LYS A 211 12.66 -32.45 -24.50
N PHE A 212 12.09 -31.96 -25.59
CA PHE A 212 11.68 -32.82 -26.69
C PHE A 212 12.96 -33.35 -27.35
N GLY A 213 13.21 -34.65 -27.21
CA GLY A 213 14.31 -35.36 -27.85
C GLY A 213 14.03 -36.85 -27.87
N SER A 214 13.39 -37.28 -28.96
CA SER A 214 13.33 -38.62 -29.60
C SER A 214 13.54 -39.89 -28.77
N ASP A 215 12.60 -40.82 -28.98
CA ASP A 215 12.76 -42.28 -29.01
C ASP A 215 13.23 -42.97 -27.74
N THR A 216 12.31 -43.63 -27.02
CA THR A 216 12.19 -45.11 -27.03
C THR A 216 11.11 -45.57 -26.04
N SER A 217 10.45 -46.66 -26.38
CA SER A 217 9.61 -47.46 -25.47
C SER A 217 10.35 -47.72 -24.16
N GLU A 218 9.77 -47.34 -23.02
CA GLU A 218 9.91 -48.09 -21.78
C GLU A 218 8.89 -47.60 -20.72
N MET A 219 7.98 -48.52 -20.42
CA MET A 219 7.38 -48.81 -19.11
C MET A 219 6.66 -47.68 -18.35
N ALA A 220 5.35 -47.87 -18.26
CA ALA A 220 4.50 -47.33 -17.22
C ALA A 220 5.06 -47.65 -15.83
N GLU A 221 5.54 -46.62 -15.14
CA GLU A 221 5.56 -46.61 -13.68
C GLU A 221 4.51 -45.62 -13.22
N SER A 222 3.38 -46.17 -12.79
CA SER A 222 2.41 -45.49 -11.94
C SER A 222 3.13 -44.99 -10.69
N LEU A 223 3.59 -43.74 -10.71
CA LEU A 223 3.89 -42.99 -9.51
C LEU A 223 2.59 -42.97 -8.69
N ASN A 224 2.51 -43.82 -7.66
CA ASN A 224 1.46 -43.77 -6.65
C ASN A 224 1.66 -42.47 -5.84
N ILE A 225 1.25 -41.35 -6.43
CA ILE A 225 1.19 -40.06 -5.75
C ILE A 225 -0.08 -40.09 -4.91
N GLU A 226 0.06 -40.15 -3.58
CA GLU A 226 -1.09 -40.06 -2.69
C GLU A 226 -1.73 -38.66 -2.84
N PRO A 227 -3.00 -38.57 -3.27
CA PRO A 227 -3.67 -37.29 -3.46
C PRO A 227 -3.82 -36.55 -2.13
N LEU A 228 -3.80 -35.21 -2.17
CA LEU A 228 -4.16 -34.40 -1.01
C LEU A 228 -5.56 -34.76 -0.50
N PRO A 229 -5.81 -34.67 0.82
CA PRO A 229 -7.13 -34.97 1.38
C PRO A 229 -8.20 -34.06 0.75
N GLY A 230 -9.21 -34.67 0.11
CA GLY A 230 -10.29 -33.97 -0.59
C GLY A 230 -10.02 -33.72 -2.08
N LEU A 231 -8.76 -33.77 -2.53
CA LEU A 231 -8.40 -33.58 -3.94
C LEU A 231 -8.87 -34.75 -4.80
N ASP A 232 -8.91 -35.95 -4.23
CA ASP A 232 -9.41 -37.16 -4.86
C ASP A 232 -10.90 -37.05 -5.25
N ASN A 233 -11.73 -36.46 -4.37
CA ASN A 233 -13.13 -36.19 -4.66
C ASN A 233 -13.28 -35.14 -5.77
N ILE A 234 -12.49 -34.07 -5.72
CA ILE A 234 -12.52 -33.03 -6.75
C ILE A 234 -12.06 -33.58 -8.11
N CYS A 235 -11.05 -34.45 -8.15
CA CYS A 235 -10.62 -35.08 -9.40
C CYS A 235 -11.69 -35.99 -10.01
N LYS A 236 -12.46 -36.71 -9.19
CA LYS A 236 -13.59 -37.54 -9.65
C LYS A 236 -14.74 -36.70 -10.19
N GLU A 237 -15.13 -35.65 -9.46
CA GLU A 237 -16.18 -34.73 -9.91
C GLU A 237 -15.79 -33.99 -11.19
N LEU A 238 -14.51 -33.61 -11.33
CA LEU A 238 -14.00 -33.03 -12.58
C LEU A 238 -14.05 -34.02 -13.76
N LEU A 239 -13.89 -35.33 -13.52
CA LEU A 239 -14.06 -36.35 -14.57
C LEU A 239 -15.53 -36.52 -14.99
N GLU A 240 -16.48 -36.17 -14.12
CA GLU A 240 -17.93 -36.25 -14.41
C GLU A 240 -18.46 -35.00 -15.14
N GLU A 241 -17.72 -33.90 -15.16
CA GLU A 241 -18.13 -32.68 -15.85
C GLU A 241 -17.95 -32.78 -17.39
N GLU A 242 -18.95 -32.28 -18.11
CA GLU A 242 -19.00 -32.36 -19.57
C GLU A 242 -17.82 -31.62 -20.23
N GLY A 243 -16.99 -32.35 -20.96
CA GLY A 243 -15.87 -31.80 -21.72
C GLY A 243 -14.50 -32.03 -21.08
N ILE A 244 -14.41 -32.65 -19.90
CA ILE A 244 -13.15 -33.12 -19.31
C ILE A 244 -12.97 -34.60 -19.66
N SER A 245 -11.83 -34.95 -20.26
CA SER A 245 -11.56 -36.29 -20.80
C SER A 245 -10.65 -37.13 -19.91
N ASP A 246 -9.71 -36.49 -19.21
CA ASP A 246 -8.71 -37.17 -18.38
C ASP A 246 -8.20 -36.18 -17.32
N VAL A 247 -8.04 -36.66 -16.09
CA VAL A 247 -7.54 -35.91 -14.94
C VAL A 247 -6.45 -36.72 -14.27
N ARG A 248 -5.22 -36.20 -14.23
CA ARG A 248 -4.08 -36.91 -13.65
C ARG A 248 -3.25 -36.01 -12.75
N ILE A 249 -2.91 -36.52 -11.58
CA ILE A 249 -1.92 -35.90 -10.70
C ILE A 249 -0.55 -36.30 -11.25
N CYS A 250 0.22 -35.34 -11.73
CA CYS A 250 1.49 -35.61 -12.41
C CYS A 250 2.70 -35.33 -11.53
N ARG A 251 2.61 -34.39 -10.60
CA ARG A 251 3.73 -33.95 -9.76
C ARG A 251 3.27 -33.54 -8.37
N GLN A 252 4.16 -33.69 -7.40
CA GLN A 252 3.99 -33.17 -6.05
C GLN A 252 5.25 -32.40 -5.64
N GLY A 253 5.05 -31.27 -4.98
CA GLY A 253 6.08 -30.43 -4.40
C GLY A 253 5.75 -30.10 -2.95
N PHE A 254 6.77 -29.62 -2.24
CA PHE A 254 6.63 -29.12 -0.88
C PHE A 254 7.01 -27.63 -0.85
N GLU A 255 6.06 -26.80 -0.45
CA GLU A 255 6.28 -25.38 -0.20
C GLU A 255 7.03 -25.20 1.12
N LYS A 256 7.96 -24.23 1.13
CA LYS A 256 8.80 -23.96 2.31
C LYS A 256 8.00 -23.41 3.49
N ARG A 257 6.82 -22.81 3.26
CA ARG A 257 5.96 -22.16 4.27
C ARG A 257 4.52 -22.68 4.18
N VAL A 258 3.80 -22.70 5.30
CA VAL A 258 2.36 -23.04 5.37
C VAL A 258 1.57 -21.74 5.34
N VAL A 259 0.70 -21.56 4.35
CA VAL A 259 -0.19 -20.38 4.28
C VAL A 259 -1.62 -20.72 4.69
N SER A 260 -2.10 -21.94 4.41
CA SER A 260 -3.38 -22.47 4.93
C SER A 260 -3.34 -24.00 4.97
N GLN A 261 -4.07 -24.61 5.91
CA GLN A 261 -4.28 -26.06 5.96
C GLN A 261 -5.40 -26.52 5.01
N ASP A 262 -6.24 -25.60 4.55
CA ASP A 262 -7.37 -25.90 3.67
C ASP A 262 -6.91 -26.21 2.25
N LEU A 263 -7.65 -27.10 1.56
CA LEU A 263 -7.39 -27.44 0.17
C LEU A 263 -7.82 -26.29 -0.75
N GLN A 264 -6.87 -25.73 -1.50
CA GLN A 264 -7.10 -24.66 -2.46
C GLN A 264 -6.70 -25.11 -3.87
N LEU A 265 -7.51 -24.75 -4.86
CA LEU A 265 -7.28 -25.08 -6.28
C LEU A 265 -7.12 -23.83 -7.13
N TRP A 266 -6.13 -23.85 -8.01
CA TRP A 266 -5.77 -22.73 -8.87
C TRP A 266 -5.56 -23.20 -10.30
N LEU A 267 -6.16 -22.50 -11.26
CA LEU A 267 -5.91 -22.74 -12.68
C LEU A 267 -4.68 -21.95 -13.13
N SER A 268 -3.71 -22.64 -13.73
CA SER A 268 -2.55 -21.98 -14.33
C SER A 268 -2.97 -21.10 -15.50
N ASN A 269 -2.34 -19.93 -15.63
CA ASN A 269 -2.52 -19.03 -16.77
C ASN A 269 -1.68 -19.44 -18.00
N ALA A 270 -0.97 -20.57 -17.92
CA ALA A 270 -0.22 -21.09 -19.06
C ALA A 270 -1.17 -21.44 -20.22
N PRO A 271 -0.81 -21.10 -21.47
CA PRO A 271 -1.65 -21.42 -22.62
C PRO A 271 -1.83 -22.94 -22.74
N ALA A 272 -3.05 -23.37 -23.05
CA ALA A 272 -3.38 -24.78 -23.20
C ALA A 272 -2.48 -25.40 -24.27
N THR A 273 -1.63 -26.32 -23.86
CA THR A 273 -0.73 -27.03 -24.78
C THR A 273 -1.40 -28.37 -25.09
N ASN A 274 -1.83 -28.58 -26.33
CA ASN A 274 -2.55 -29.79 -26.76
C ASN A 274 -3.83 -30.10 -25.94
N ASN A 275 -4.71 -29.10 -25.72
CA ASN A 275 -5.94 -29.26 -24.92
C ASN A 275 -5.69 -29.73 -23.48
N ARG A 276 -4.47 -29.52 -22.96
CA ARG A 276 -4.13 -29.77 -21.57
C ARG A 276 -4.01 -28.47 -20.80
N PHE A 277 -4.62 -28.47 -19.63
CA PHE A 277 -4.57 -27.40 -18.65
C PHE A 277 -3.93 -27.92 -17.37
N THR A 278 -3.24 -27.02 -16.67
CA THR A 278 -2.59 -27.35 -15.41
C THR A 278 -3.37 -26.69 -14.27
N LEU A 279 -3.80 -27.52 -13.33
CA LEU A 279 -4.29 -27.09 -12.03
C LEU A 279 -3.21 -27.30 -10.97
N LEU A 280 -3.18 -26.40 -10.01
CA LEU A 280 -2.38 -26.53 -8.81
C LEU A 280 -3.31 -26.70 -7.63
N ALA A 281 -3.18 -27.83 -6.94
CA ALA A 281 -3.83 -28.13 -5.69
C ALA A 281 -2.85 -27.87 -4.54
N ARG A 282 -3.29 -27.17 -3.51
CA ARG A 282 -2.48 -26.81 -2.36
C ARG A 282 -3.22 -27.18 -1.09
N ALA A 283 -2.56 -27.89 -0.17
CA ALA A 283 -3.04 -28.07 1.20
C ALA A 283 -1.85 -28.07 2.16
N GLY A 284 -1.84 -27.15 3.13
CA GLY A 284 -0.73 -27.00 4.07
C GLY A 284 0.58 -26.60 3.38
N ARG A 285 1.57 -27.51 3.48
CA ARG A 285 2.90 -27.41 2.84
C ARG A 285 2.98 -28.15 1.51
N GLN A 286 1.97 -28.93 1.16
CA GLN A 286 2.01 -29.78 -0.02
C GLN A 286 1.31 -29.08 -1.17
N VAL A 287 1.93 -29.13 -2.34
CA VAL A 287 1.38 -28.65 -3.60
C VAL A 287 1.41 -29.81 -4.59
N GLN A 288 0.33 -30.04 -5.30
CA GLN A 288 0.21 -31.07 -6.33
C GLN A 288 -0.21 -30.44 -7.65
N GLU A 289 0.45 -30.86 -8.73
CA GLU A 289 0.11 -30.49 -10.10
C GLU A 289 -0.86 -31.52 -10.67
N VAL A 290 -2.05 -31.07 -11.05
CA VAL A 290 -3.09 -31.87 -11.69
C VAL A 290 -3.22 -31.42 -13.14
N GLN A 291 -2.91 -32.31 -14.08
CA GLN A 291 -3.15 -32.07 -15.49
C GLN A 291 -4.57 -32.50 -15.85
N LEU A 292 -5.30 -31.57 -16.47
CA LEU A 292 -6.61 -31.78 -17.05
C LEU A 292 -6.46 -31.84 -18.56
N THR A 293 -7.00 -32.88 -19.19
CA THR A 293 -7.23 -32.88 -20.64
C THR A 293 -8.70 -32.56 -20.88
N THR A 294 -8.98 -31.48 -21.61
CA THR A 294 -10.35 -30.99 -21.82
C THR A 294 -10.51 -30.34 -23.17
N THR A 295 -11.71 -30.44 -23.74
CA THR A 295 -12.11 -29.70 -24.94
C THR A 295 -12.70 -28.33 -24.63
N LEU A 296 -12.83 -27.98 -23.35
CA LEU A 296 -13.33 -26.69 -22.88
C LEU A 296 -12.26 -25.60 -22.97
N ASP A 297 -12.71 -24.36 -23.10
CA ASP A 297 -11.88 -23.17 -23.00
C ASP A 297 -11.62 -22.79 -21.53
N GLN A 298 -10.71 -21.83 -21.30
CA GLN A 298 -10.29 -21.42 -19.96
C GLN A 298 -11.47 -20.95 -19.09
N GLU A 299 -12.48 -20.30 -19.68
CA GLU A 299 -13.69 -19.88 -18.97
C GLU A 299 -14.61 -21.05 -18.62
N GLY A 300 -14.77 -22.02 -19.55
CA GLY A 300 -15.51 -23.26 -19.31
C GLY A 300 -14.93 -24.06 -18.14
N ILE A 301 -13.60 -24.19 -18.09
CA ILE A 301 -12.90 -24.91 -17.01
C ILE A 301 -13.08 -24.19 -15.67
N LYS A 302 -12.97 -22.85 -15.66
CA LYS A 302 -13.18 -22.07 -14.44
C LYS A 302 -14.59 -22.26 -13.87
N LYS A 303 -15.61 -22.30 -14.75
CA LYS A 303 -17.00 -22.59 -14.34
C LYS A 303 -17.18 -24.02 -13.83
N ALA A 304 -16.55 -25.01 -14.47
CA ALA A 304 -16.57 -26.39 -14.02
C ALA A 304 -15.93 -26.53 -12.63
N LEU A 305 -14.74 -25.95 -12.43
CA LEU A 305 -14.06 -25.90 -11.14
C LEU A 305 -14.91 -25.25 -10.05
N GLN A 306 -15.54 -24.11 -10.36
CA GLN A 306 -16.37 -23.42 -9.38
C GLN A 306 -17.58 -24.29 -8.96
N LYS A 307 -18.25 -24.95 -9.91
CA LYS A 307 -19.34 -25.89 -9.60
C LYS A 307 -18.88 -27.07 -8.75
N VAL A 308 -17.72 -27.65 -9.06
CA VAL A 308 -17.18 -28.77 -8.29
C VAL A 308 -16.81 -28.33 -6.88
N LEU A 309 -16.17 -27.16 -6.72
CA LEU A 309 -15.85 -26.59 -5.41
C LEU A 309 -17.10 -26.21 -4.59
N GLU A 310 -18.23 -25.91 -5.22
CA GLU A 310 -19.52 -25.69 -4.53
C GLU A 310 -20.21 -27.00 -4.12
N ARG A 311 -19.90 -28.12 -4.78
CA ARG A 311 -20.45 -29.46 -4.48
C ARG A 311 -19.64 -30.22 -3.43
N VAL A 312 -18.32 -30.00 -3.39
CA VAL A 312 -17.42 -30.66 -2.45
C VAL A 312 -17.32 -29.80 -1.18
N PRO A 313 -17.78 -30.29 -0.01
CA PRO A 313 -17.76 -29.56 1.26
C PRO A 313 -16.37 -29.49 1.91
#